data_AF-A0A2A4I9R1-F1
#
_entry.id   AF-A0A2A4I9R1-F1
#
_cell.length_a   1.000
_cell.length_b   1.000
_cell.length_c   1.000
_cell.angle_alpha   90.00
_cell.angle_beta   90.00
_cell.angle_gamma   90.00
#
_symmetry.space_group_name_H-M   'P 1'
#
loop_
_entity.id
_entity.type
_entity.pdbx_description
1 polymer ?
#
loop_
_entity_poly.entity_id
_entity_poly.type
_entity_poly.pdbx_seq_one_letter_code
_entity_poly.pdbx_strand_id
1 'polypeptide(L)' 'MNGEAVIRLVSEQMERILWTARSAGGTLIISRGHDPDTIRQLLDQGLIRERLGHLVLTPKGTQQRRACAPF' A
#
# COMPACT_ATOMS: atom_id res chain seq x y z
N MET A 1 14.33 -21.85 5.48
CA MET A 1 14.41 -20.68 4.58
C MET A 1 14.18 -19.44 5.43
N ASN A 2 15.11 -18.49 5.38
CA ASN A 2 15.34 -17.39 6.32
C ASN A 2 14.15 -16.41 6.41
N GLY A 3 13.57 -16.23 7.60
CA GLY A 3 12.41 -15.36 7.82
C GLY A 3 12.63 -13.90 7.42
N GLU A 4 13.87 -13.41 7.43
CA GLU A 4 14.22 -12.05 7.01
C GLU A 4 14.04 -11.80 5.51
N ALA A 5 14.29 -12.81 4.67
CA ALA A 5 14.13 -12.69 3.22
C ALA A 5 12.65 -12.59 2.83
N VAL A 6 11.78 -13.30 3.56
CA VAL A 6 10.32 -13.25 3.37
C VAL A 6 9.79 -11.88 3.78
N ILE A 7 10.22 -11.35 4.93
CA ILE A 7 9.81 -10.02 5.41
C ILE A 7 10.21 -8.93 4.41
N ARG A 8 11.42 -9.00 3.84
CA ARG A 8 11.88 -8.04 2.84
C ARG A 8 11.03 -8.09 1.57
N LEU A 9 10.74 -9.29 1.07
CA LEU A 9 9.94 -9.47 -0.15
C LEU A 9 8.50 -8.95 0.03
N VAL A 10 7.91 -9.16 1.20
CA VAL A 10 6.58 -8.65 1.56
C VAL A 10 6.60 -7.12 1.61
N SER A 11 7.60 -6.52 2.25
CA SER A 11 7.76 -5.07 2.28
C SER A 11 7.87 -4.47 0.87
N GLU A 12 8.68 -5.05 -0.02
CA GLU A 12 8.82 -4.56 -1.40
C GLU A 12 7.51 -4.64 -2.20
N GLN A 13 6.71 -5.69 -1.99
CA GLN A 13 5.39 -5.82 -2.62
C GLN A 13 4.41 -4.75 -2.12
N MET A 14 4.38 -4.52 -0.80
CA MET A 14 3.56 -3.47 -0.20
C MET A 14 3.95 -2.07 -0.70
N GLU A 15 5.24 -1.78 -0.79
CA GLU A 15 5.77 -0.52 -1.31
C GLU A 15 5.35 -0.28 -2.76
N ARG A 16 5.47 -1.31 -3.62
CA ARG A 16 5.01 -1.23 -5.01
C ARG A 16 3.52 -0.90 -5.11
N ILE A 17 2.68 -1.52 -4.29
CA ILE A 17 1.24 -1.20 -4.26
C ILE A 17 1.02 0.24 -3.83
N LEU A 18 1.71 0.72 -2.79
CA LEU A 18 1.58 2.12 -2.36
C LEU A 18 1.99 3.11 -3.46
N TRP A 19 2.93 2.76 -4.34
CA TRP A 19 3.30 3.61 -5.48
C TRP A 19 2.30 3.59 -6.61
N THR A 20 1.53 2.51 -6.81
CA THR A 20 0.47 2.48 -7.83
C THR A 20 -0.69 3.42 -7.49
N ALA A 21 -0.73 3.95 -6.27
CA ALA A 21 -1.74 4.90 -5.82
C ALA A 21 -1.80 6.14 -6.73
N ARG A 22 -2.94 6.30 -7.39
CA ARG A 22 -3.20 7.43 -8.30
C ARG A 22 -4.01 8.51 -7.61
N SER A 23 -3.81 9.76 -8.04
CA SER A 23 -4.65 10.86 -7.58
C SER A 23 -6.04 10.77 -8.19
N ALA A 24 -7.07 10.89 -7.36
CA ALA A 24 -8.46 11.05 -7.73
C ALA A 24 -9.02 12.24 -6.94
N GLY A 25 -8.94 13.43 -7.54
CA GLY A 25 -9.22 14.69 -6.87
C GLY A 25 -8.23 14.95 -5.73
N GLY A 26 -8.72 14.93 -4.48
CA GLY A 26 -7.92 15.14 -3.27
C GLY A 26 -7.53 13.85 -2.52
N THR A 27 -7.77 12.68 -3.11
CA THR A 27 -7.48 11.38 -2.47
C THR A 27 -6.60 10.51 -3.33
N LEU A 28 -5.73 9.71 -2.71
CA LEU A 28 -4.89 8.72 -3.39
C LEU A 28 -5.57 7.36 -3.32
N ILE A 29 -5.85 6.76 -4.48
CA ILE A 29 -6.61 5.50 -4.60
C ILE A 29 -5.72 4.40 -5.17
N ILE A 30 -5.79 3.21 -4.57
CA ILE A 30 -5.19 1.97 -5.07
C ILE A 30 -6.13 1.31 -6.08
N SER A 31 -5.59 0.94 -7.24
CA SER A 31 -6.33 0.20 -8.26
C SER A 31 -6.73 -1.19 -7.76
N ARG A 32 -7.89 -1.67 -8.21
CA ARG A 32 -8.33 -3.05 -7.95
C ARG A 32 -7.51 -4.00 -8.83
N GLY A 33 -7.14 -5.18 -8.30
CA GLY A 33 -6.33 -6.18 -9.01
C GLY A 33 -4.98 -6.52 -8.38
N HIS A 34 -4.66 -5.92 -7.24
CA HIS A 34 -3.53 -6.37 -6.42
C HIS A 34 -3.91 -7.62 -5.61
N ASP A 35 -2.87 -8.35 -5.20
CA ASP A 35 -2.99 -9.54 -4.37
C ASP A 35 -3.83 -9.27 -3.09
N PRO A 36 -4.90 -10.06 -2.85
CA PRO A 36 -5.81 -9.83 -1.72
C PRO A 36 -5.14 -9.91 -0.34
N ASP A 37 -4.18 -10.81 -0.16
CA ASP A 37 -3.45 -10.97 1.11
C ASP A 37 -2.61 -9.73 1.42
N THR A 38 -1.94 -9.18 0.41
CA THR A 38 -1.15 -7.96 0.55
C THR A 38 -2.06 -6.74 0.83
N ILE A 39 -3.23 -6.65 0.18
CA ILE A 39 -4.22 -5.61 0.49
C ILE A 39 -4.70 -5.73 1.94
N ARG A 40 -4.96 -6.95 2.41
CA ARG A 40 -5.39 -7.19 3.80
C ARG A 40 -4.32 -6.79 4.80
N GLN A 41 -3.04 -7.04 4.52
CA GLN A 41 -1.93 -6.55 5.35
C GLN A 41 -1.83 -5.02 5.36
N LEU A 42 -2.01 -4.36 4.21
CA LEU A 42 -2.02 -2.90 4.14
C LEU A 42 -3.18 -2.28 4.93
N LEU A 43 -4.34 -2.94 4.95
CA LEU A 43 -5.50 -2.55 5.77
C LEU A 43 -5.21 -2.75 7.26
N ASP A 44 -4.67 -3.91 7.65
CA ASP A 44 -4.32 -4.25 9.03
C ASP A 44 -3.28 -3.28 9.61
N GLN A 45 -2.28 -2.92 8.81
CA GLN A 45 -1.28 -1.92 9.19
C GLN A 45 -1.80 -0.47 9.15
N GLY A 46 -3.03 -0.24 8.70
CA GLY A 46 -3.65 1.10 8.63
C GLY A 46 -3.03 2.02 7.57
N LEU A 47 -2.37 1.46 6.55
CA LEU A 47 -1.75 2.21 5.46
C LEU A 47 -2.79 2.61 4.40
N ILE A 48 -3.79 1.77 4.21
CA ILE A 48 -4.95 2.05 3.34
C ILE A 48 -6.24 1.83 4.12
N ARG A 49 -7.35 2.34 3.58
CA ARG A 49 -8.70 2.12 4.10
C ARG A 49 -9.71 2.05 2.98
N GLU A 50 -10.82 1.37 3.21
CA GLU A 50 -11.95 1.38 2.29
C GLU A 50 -12.81 2.64 2.48
N ARG A 51 -13.13 3.31 1.37
CA ARG A 51 -14.04 4.46 1.32
C ARG A 51 -14.83 4.44 0.02
N LEU A 52 -16.16 4.39 0.11
CA LEU A 52 -17.07 4.37 -1.05
C LEU A 52 -16.71 3.28 -2.09
N GLY A 53 -16.28 2.10 -1.63
CA GLY A 53 -15.86 0.99 -2.51
C GLY A 53 -14.47 1.15 -3.14
N HIS A 54 -13.69 2.13 -2.70
CA HIS A 54 -12.31 2.37 -3.13
C HIS A 54 -11.31 2.16 -1.99
N LEU A 55 -10.13 1.66 -2.32
CA LEU A 55 -8.99 1.58 -1.41
C LEU A 55 -8.23 2.91 -1.45
N VAL A 56 -8.21 3.65 -0.34
CA VAL A 56 -7.64 4.99 -0.26
C VAL A 56 -6.46 5.00 0.71
N LEU A 57 -5.38 5.70 0.37
CA LEU A 57 -4.26 5.88 1.30
C LEU A 57 -4.70 6.70 2.52
N THR A 58 -4.25 6.26 3.69
CA THR A 58 -4.32 7.05 4.91
C THR A 58 -3.17 8.06 4.95
N PRO A 59 -3.15 9.00 5.92
CA PRO A 59 -1.97 9.83 6.16
C PRO A 59 -0.71 8.97 6.41
N LYS A 60 -0.84 7.85 7.15
CA LYS A 60 0.23 6.89 7.40
C LYS A 60 0.72 6.24 6.10
N GLY A 61 -0.19 5.74 5.26
CA GLY A 61 0.17 5.18 3.95
C GLY A 61 0.82 6.19 3.01
N THR A 62 0.39 7.45 3.06
CA THR A 62 0.99 8.54 2.29
C THR A 62 2.42 8.83 2.74
N GLN A 63 2.66 8.83 4.06
CA GLN A 63 4.01 8.99 4.61
C GLN A 63 4.91 7.81 4.24
N GLN A 64 4.42 6.57 4.39
CA GLN A 64 5.15 5.36 4.00
C GLN A 64 5.50 5.39 2.51
N ARG A 65 4.53 5.71 1.64
CA ARG A 65 4.77 5.88 0.21
C ARG A 65 5.91 6.86 -0.06
N ARG A 66 5.95 8.01 0.63
CA ARG A 66 7.01 9.01 0.45
C ARG A 66 8.36 8.53 0.96
N ALA A 67 8.38 7.79 2.07
CA ALA A 67 9.62 7.23 2.62
C ALA A 67 10.25 6.19 1.69
N CYS A 68 9.40 5.48 0.94
CA CYS A 68 9.83 4.41 0.05
C CYS A 68 9.99 4.89 -1.40
N ALA A 69 9.42 6.03 -1.81
CA ALA A 69 9.45 6.50 -3.21
C ALA A 69 10.89 6.59 -3.74
N PRO A 70 11.19 6.01 -4.92
CA PRO A 70 12.47 6.21 -5.56
C PRO A 70 12.44 7.63 -6.14
N PHE A 71 13.54 8.34 -5.94
CA PHE A 71 13.79 9.71 -6.33
C PHE A 71 13.29 10.06 -7.75
#